data_AF-A0A8H2VFP5-F1
#
_entry.id   AF-A0A8H2VFP5-F1
#
_cell.length_a   1.000
_cell.length_b   1.000
_cell.length_c   1.000
_cell.angle_alpha   90.00
_cell.angle_beta   90.00
_cell.angle_gamma   90.00
#
_symmetry.space_group_name_H-M   'P 1'
#
loop_
_entity.id
_entity.type
_entity.pdbx_description
1 polymer ?
#
loop_
_entity_poly.entity_id
_entity_poly.type
_entity_poly.pdbx_seq_one_letter_code
_entity_poly.pdbx_strand_id
1 'polypeptide(L)'
;MLQHFPSNHKITTHQKEQVSIMRGLGHEQSDTSASAMLHNTLNLENSTIKLPCDTFRSRFTFRIVTAFQYKWFALSWLCSLVLFLLFQIVSNETANVLILILYIYVQIFAIIFCFFVNTMSFLKFRMSLEDKMKFYSEIVNNTPYSNDHSWDVICYNMITYFKESGFPNSLYDGADCNSLFQVLLKDKKDVKSDTQNDTVEEESSSLTKDTTDKAKLVYLETAREKAHLVYLQSENSYWVNKYPELAP
;
A
#
# COMPACT_ATOMS: atom_id res chain seq x y z
N MET A 1 7.93 -45.18 -63.42
CA MET A 1 6.79 -44.42 -63.96
C MET A 1 5.95 -43.97 -62.75
N LEU A 2 6.24 -42.78 -62.19
CA LEU A 2 5.58 -42.22 -61.00
C LEU A 2 5.42 -40.70 -61.18
N GLN A 3 4.18 -40.23 -61.23
CA GLN A 3 3.68 -38.85 -61.17
C GLN A 3 2.30 -38.97 -60.46
N HIS A 4 1.75 -38.06 -59.67
CA HIS A 4 2.04 -36.70 -59.19
C HIS A 4 1.08 -36.47 -57.99
N PHE A 5 1.48 -35.74 -56.93
CA PHE A 5 0.56 -35.18 -55.92
C PHE A 5 0.54 -33.64 -56.04
N PRO A 6 -0.61 -32.95 -55.84
CA PRO A 6 -0.68 -31.50 -55.95
C PRO A 6 -0.46 -30.77 -54.61
N SER A 7 0.15 -29.59 -54.73
CA SER A 7 0.46 -28.61 -53.67
C SER A 7 -0.78 -27.78 -53.27
N ASN A 8 -0.99 -27.62 -51.97
CA ASN A 8 -2.03 -26.76 -51.38
C ASN A 8 -1.39 -25.49 -50.81
N HIS A 9 -1.65 -24.34 -51.43
CA HIS A 9 -1.21 -23.03 -50.94
C HIS A 9 -2.42 -22.08 -50.93
N LYS A 10 -3.06 -21.96 -49.77
CA LYS A 10 -4.14 -20.98 -49.51
C LYS A 10 -4.41 -20.80 -48.01
N ILE A 11 -3.43 -20.28 -47.26
CA ILE A 11 -3.62 -19.83 -45.87
C ILE A 11 -2.70 -18.63 -45.62
N THR A 12 -3.01 -17.44 -46.15
CA THR A 12 -2.21 -16.23 -45.84
C THR A 12 -3.02 -14.92 -45.76
N THR A 13 -4.31 -14.92 -46.06
CA THR A 13 -5.13 -13.69 -46.03
C THR A 13 -5.81 -13.45 -44.68
N HIS A 14 -6.36 -14.47 -44.01
CA HIS A 14 -7.04 -14.28 -42.72
C HIS A 14 -6.14 -13.93 -41.54
N GLN A 15 -4.85 -14.27 -41.61
CA GLN A 15 -3.91 -14.00 -40.52
C GLN A 15 -3.38 -12.55 -40.53
N LYS A 16 -3.40 -11.87 -41.69
CA LYS A 16 -2.98 -10.47 -41.79
C LYS A 16 -4.03 -9.49 -41.28
N GLU A 17 -5.31 -9.84 -41.39
CA GLU A 17 -6.42 -8.98 -40.96
C GLU A 17 -6.56 -8.97 -39.42
N GLN A 18 -6.40 -10.13 -38.78
CA GLN A 18 -6.38 -10.26 -37.31
C GLN A 18 -5.22 -9.47 -36.67
N VAL A 19 -4.04 -9.47 -37.29
CA VAL A 19 -2.86 -8.72 -36.80
C VAL A 19 -3.05 -7.20 -36.98
N SER A 20 -3.76 -6.77 -38.02
CA SER A 20 -4.06 -5.34 -38.23
C SER A 20 -5.06 -4.79 -37.22
N ILE A 21 -6.06 -5.60 -36.83
CA ILE A 21 -7.07 -5.21 -35.83
C ILE A 21 -6.47 -5.16 -34.42
N MET A 22 -5.59 -6.11 -34.06
CA MET A 22 -4.89 -6.06 -32.77
C MET A 22 -3.92 -4.87 -32.65
N ARG A 23 -3.31 -4.43 -33.75
CA ARG A 23 -2.38 -3.29 -33.76
C ARG A 23 -3.12 -1.93 -33.67
N GLY A 24 -4.37 -1.85 -34.15
CA GLY A 24 -5.23 -0.68 -33.99
C GLY A 24 -5.72 -0.48 -32.56
N LEU A 25 -6.13 -1.57 -31.89
CA LEU A 25 -6.60 -1.53 -30.49
C LEU A 25 -5.49 -1.15 -29.49
N GLY A 26 -4.23 -1.49 -29.79
CA GLY A 26 -3.07 -1.10 -28.97
C GLY A 26 -2.77 0.41 -29.01
N HIS A 27 -2.96 1.06 -30.16
CA HIS A 27 -2.77 2.51 -30.29
C HIS A 27 -3.91 3.29 -29.64
N GLU A 28 -5.17 2.90 -29.86
CA GLU A 28 -6.32 3.57 -29.23
C GLU A 28 -6.28 3.46 -27.70
N GLN A 29 -5.90 2.30 -27.14
CA GLN A 29 -5.83 2.12 -25.69
C GLN A 29 -4.62 2.82 -25.05
N SER A 30 -3.50 2.95 -25.77
CA SER A 30 -2.33 3.71 -25.33
C SER A 30 -2.59 5.23 -25.36
N ASP A 31 -3.25 5.73 -26.40
CA ASP A 31 -3.54 7.15 -26.56
C ASP A 31 -4.64 7.61 -25.60
N THR A 32 -5.61 6.75 -25.32
CA THR A 32 -6.65 7.02 -24.30
C THR A 32 -6.07 6.98 -22.88
N SER A 33 -5.12 6.08 -22.60
CA SER A 33 -4.43 6.01 -21.30
C SER A 33 -3.50 7.21 -21.08
N ALA A 34 -2.71 7.59 -22.09
CA ALA A 34 -1.84 8.77 -22.02
C ALA A 34 -2.63 10.07 -21.91
N SER A 35 -3.75 10.20 -22.62
CA SER A 35 -4.63 11.39 -22.56
C SER A 35 -5.41 11.45 -21.24
N ALA A 36 -5.86 10.31 -20.69
CA ALA A 36 -6.45 10.24 -19.35
C ALA A 36 -5.42 10.53 -18.24
N MET A 37 -4.18 10.05 -18.39
CA MET A 37 -3.07 10.30 -17.47
C MET A 37 -2.67 11.77 -17.46
N LEU A 38 -2.59 12.41 -18.65
CA LEU A 38 -2.33 13.84 -18.82
C LEU A 38 -3.48 14.71 -18.28
N HIS A 39 -4.73 14.32 -18.54
CA HIS A 39 -5.92 15.02 -18.03
C HIS A 39 -6.03 14.90 -16.50
N ASN A 40 -5.64 13.78 -15.91
CA ASN A 40 -5.59 13.62 -14.45
C ASN A 40 -4.42 14.39 -13.85
N THR A 41 -3.24 14.45 -14.47
CA THR A 41 -2.11 15.27 -13.99
C THR A 41 -2.40 16.77 -14.09
N LEU A 42 -3.06 17.22 -15.17
CA LEU A 42 -3.47 18.63 -15.33
C LEU A 42 -4.59 19.03 -14.37
N ASN A 43 -5.54 18.14 -14.06
CA ASN A 43 -6.52 18.38 -13.01
C ASN A 43 -5.92 18.29 -11.59
N LEU A 44 -4.81 17.55 -11.42
CA LEU A 44 -4.02 17.49 -10.19
C LEU A 44 -3.33 18.82 -9.86
N GLU A 45 -2.81 19.49 -10.88
CA GLU A 45 -2.19 20.81 -10.73
C GLU A 45 -3.25 21.88 -10.38
N ASN A 46 -4.49 21.69 -10.85
CA ASN A 46 -5.58 22.65 -10.68
C ASN A 46 -6.42 22.45 -9.40
N SER A 47 -6.30 21.30 -8.74
CA SER A 47 -6.87 21.03 -7.42
C SER A 47 -5.72 20.81 -6.46
N THR A 48 -5.30 21.85 -5.73
CA THR A 48 -4.16 21.76 -4.80
C THR A 48 -4.36 20.64 -3.78
N ILE A 49 -3.87 19.44 -4.11
CA ILE A 49 -3.82 18.29 -3.24
C ILE A 49 -2.87 18.66 -2.11
N LYS A 50 -3.40 18.74 -0.88
CA LYS A 50 -2.60 19.02 0.29
C LYS A 50 -2.26 17.72 1.00
N LEU A 51 -1.03 17.26 0.81
CA LEU A 51 -0.48 16.14 1.57
C LEU A 51 0.09 16.62 2.91
N PRO A 52 0.29 15.71 3.88
CA PRO A 52 0.98 16.04 5.12
C PRO A 52 2.38 16.63 4.89
N CYS A 53 3.08 16.24 3.81
CA CYS A 53 4.36 16.82 3.43
C CYS A 53 4.31 18.33 3.10
N ASP A 54 3.16 18.85 2.67
CA ASP A 54 2.99 20.28 2.39
C ASP A 54 2.72 21.09 3.66
N THR A 55 2.18 20.43 4.70
CA THR A 55 1.82 21.08 5.96
C THR A 55 2.94 20.97 7.00
N PHE A 56 3.59 19.82 7.06
CA PHE A 56 4.66 19.54 8.00
C PHE A 56 5.99 19.61 7.28
N ARG A 57 6.93 20.39 7.81
CA ARG A 57 8.29 20.49 7.25
C ARG A 57 9.11 19.21 7.44
N SER A 58 8.75 18.36 8.40
CA SER A 58 9.50 17.16 8.78
C SER A 58 8.59 15.96 8.99
N ARG A 59 9.01 14.82 8.40
CA ARG A 59 8.42 13.49 8.65
C ARG A 59 8.40 13.14 10.14
N PHE A 60 9.41 13.55 10.89
CA PHE A 60 9.51 13.27 12.32
C PHE A 60 8.41 13.97 13.12
N THR A 61 8.17 15.26 12.83
CA THR A 61 7.10 16.03 13.48
C THR A 61 5.74 15.44 13.18
N PHE A 62 5.49 15.06 11.92
CA PHE A 62 4.25 14.39 11.54
C PHE A 62 4.06 13.07 12.29
N ARG A 63 5.08 12.20 12.34
CA ARG A 63 5.03 10.92 13.06
C ARG A 63 4.74 11.09 14.56
N ILE A 64 5.32 12.09 15.20
CA ILE A 64 5.02 12.42 16.59
C ILE A 64 3.54 12.81 16.73
N VAL A 65 3.07 13.74 15.90
CA VAL A 65 1.68 14.21 15.95
C VAL A 65 0.71 13.04 15.73
N THR A 66 0.97 12.17 14.76
CA THR A 66 0.18 10.98 14.50
C THR A 66 0.20 10.01 15.68
N ALA A 67 1.34 9.81 16.36
CA ALA A 67 1.40 8.99 17.57
C ALA A 67 0.54 9.56 18.70
N PHE A 68 0.47 10.88 18.83
CA PHE A 68 -0.39 11.54 19.83
C PHE A 68 -1.88 11.51 19.49
N GLN A 69 -2.26 11.19 18.24
CA GLN A 69 -3.67 10.95 17.89
C GLN A 69 -4.22 9.65 18.50
N TYR A 70 -3.36 8.73 18.95
CA TYR A 70 -3.78 7.60 19.78
C TYR A 70 -4.18 8.09 21.17
N LYS A 71 -5.47 8.41 21.34
CA LYS A 71 -6.06 8.99 22.57
C LYS A 71 -5.60 8.27 23.85
N TRP A 72 -5.54 6.94 23.82
CA TRP A 72 -5.10 6.13 24.95
C TRP A 72 -3.62 6.31 25.29
N PHE A 73 -2.77 6.43 24.27
CA PHE A 73 -1.34 6.69 24.45
C PHE A 73 -1.11 8.09 25.02
N ALA A 74 -1.75 9.11 24.44
CA ALA A 74 -1.66 10.49 24.92
C ALA A 74 -2.16 10.64 26.36
N LEU A 75 -3.30 10.02 26.69
CA LEU A 75 -3.86 10.02 28.04
C LEU A 75 -2.95 9.28 29.02
N SER A 76 -2.45 8.10 28.64
CA SER A 76 -1.52 7.31 29.47
C SER A 76 -0.23 8.08 29.78
N TRP A 77 0.33 8.74 28.77
CA TRP A 77 1.54 9.56 28.92
C TRP A 77 1.31 10.74 29.86
N LEU A 78 0.19 11.45 29.70
CA LEU A 78 -0.19 12.56 30.59
C LEU A 78 -0.40 12.09 32.03
N CYS A 79 -1.13 10.98 32.22
CA CYS A 79 -1.36 10.40 33.55
C CYS A 79 -0.05 9.96 34.21
N SER A 80 0.88 9.36 33.46
CA SER A 80 2.20 8.98 33.97
C SER A 80 2.99 10.19 34.47
N LEU A 81 2.94 11.32 33.72
CA LEU A 81 3.61 12.56 34.12
C LEU A 81 2.99 13.17 35.38
N VAL A 82 1.66 13.22 35.47
CA VAL A 82 0.96 13.74 36.67
C VAL A 82 1.27 12.88 37.89
N LEU A 83 1.22 11.55 37.76
CA LEU A 83 1.56 10.63 38.85
C LEU A 83 3.01 10.84 39.30
N PHE A 84 3.95 10.96 38.36
CA PHE A 84 5.35 11.22 38.67
C PHE A 84 5.53 12.50 39.50
N LEU A 85 4.88 13.60 39.12
CA LEU A 85 4.93 14.87 39.87
C LEU A 85 4.32 14.75 41.27
N LEU A 86 3.19 14.06 41.41
CA LEU A 86 2.57 13.82 42.72
C LEU A 86 3.47 12.99 43.63
N PHE A 87 4.13 11.97 43.06
CA PHE A 87 5.05 11.12 43.82
C PHE A 87 6.29 11.89 44.30
N GLN A 88 6.82 12.82 43.50
CA GLN A 88 7.97 13.65 43.91
C GLN A 88 7.65 14.55 45.12
N ILE A 89 6.40 14.97 45.29
CA ILE A 89 5.98 15.83 46.41
C ILE A 89 5.87 15.04 47.72
N VAL A 90 5.43 13.78 47.65
CA VAL A 90 5.09 12.96 48.83
C VAL A 90 6.26 12.10 49.32
N SER A 91 7.23 11.81 48.47
CA SER A 91 8.17 10.72 48.68
C SER A 91 9.48 11.15 49.38
N ASN A 92 10.00 10.23 50.19
CA ASN A 92 11.26 10.38 50.93
C ASN A 92 12.48 10.25 50.00
N GLU A 93 13.64 10.79 50.39
CA GLU A 93 14.83 10.93 49.50
C GLU A 93 15.25 9.63 48.78
N THR A 94 15.17 8.48 49.44
CA THR A 94 15.54 7.17 48.85
C THR A 94 14.49 6.62 47.88
N ALA A 95 13.20 6.89 48.12
CA ALA A 95 12.12 6.50 47.21
C ALA A 95 12.13 7.34 45.92
N ASN A 96 12.58 8.60 46.01
CA ASN A 96 12.66 9.51 44.86
C ASN A 96 13.58 8.99 43.76
N VAL A 97 14.72 8.39 44.12
CA VAL A 97 15.68 7.83 43.14
C VAL A 97 15.08 6.63 42.40
N LEU A 98 14.44 5.71 43.11
CA LEU A 98 13.79 4.54 42.48
C LEU A 98 12.62 4.95 41.57
N ILE A 99 11.80 5.91 42.00
CA ILE A 99 10.69 6.44 41.21
C ILE A 99 11.20 7.15 39.95
N LEU A 100 12.31 7.89 40.05
CA LEU A 100 12.96 8.54 38.91
C LEU A 100 13.44 7.51 37.87
N ILE A 101 14.12 6.45 38.32
CA ILE A 101 14.61 5.38 37.43
C ILE A 101 13.42 4.70 36.74
N LEU A 102 12.36 4.37 37.47
CA LEU A 102 11.16 3.76 36.92
C LEU A 102 10.48 4.68 35.90
N TYR A 103 10.37 5.97 36.18
CA TYR A 103 9.80 6.94 35.26
C TYR A 103 10.60 7.04 33.97
N ILE A 104 11.94 7.11 34.05
CA ILE A 104 12.81 7.11 32.86
C ILE A 104 12.58 5.84 32.03
N TYR A 105 12.47 4.68 32.67
CA TYR A 105 12.19 3.43 31.96
C TYR A 105 10.84 3.46 31.22
N VAL A 106 9.78 3.96 31.87
CA VAL A 106 8.46 4.15 31.25
C VAL A 106 8.53 5.11 30.07
N GLN A 107 9.30 6.20 30.17
CA GLN A 107 9.48 7.16 29.08
C GLN A 107 10.24 6.55 27.90
N ILE A 108 11.29 5.78 28.15
CA ILE A 108 12.03 5.05 27.10
C ILE A 108 11.08 4.09 26.38
N PHE A 109 10.29 3.33 27.13
CA PHE A 109 9.30 2.41 26.54
C PHE A 109 8.26 3.16 25.70
N ALA A 110 7.76 4.31 26.17
CA ALA A 110 6.83 5.15 25.43
C ALA A 110 7.42 5.67 24.11
N ILE A 111 8.71 6.05 24.11
CA ILE A 111 9.43 6.48 22.91
C ILE A 111 9.55 5.30 21.92
N ILE A 112 9.96 4.12 22.38
CA ILE A 112 10.07 2.91 21.53
C ILE A 112 8.70 2.58 20.92
N PHE A 113 7.64 2.62 21.73
CA PHE A 113 6.29 2.38 21.26
C PHE A 113 5.86 3.43 20.21
N CYS A 114 6.20 4.70 20.41
CA CYS A 114 5.95 5.76 19.43
C CYS A 114 6.63 5.48 18.08
N PHE A 115 7.88 4.99 18.08
CA PHE A 115 8.54 4.57 16.84
C PHE A 115 7.86 3.34 16.21
N PHE A 116 7.46 2.38 17.03
CA PHE A 116 6.79 1.16 16.57
C PHE A 116 5.46 1.46 15.87
N VAL A 117 4.59 2.28 16.46
CA VAL A 117 3.28 2.62 15.87
C VAL A 117 3.39 3.41 14.56
N ASN A 118 4.52 4.08 14.33
CA ASN A 118 4.78 4.81 13.09
C ASN A 118 5.45 3.97 11.99
N THR A 119 5.67 2.67 12.23
CA THR A 119 6.30 1.79 11.24
C THR A 119 5.29 1.27 10.22
N MET A 120 5.70 1.09 8.95
CA MET A 120 4.85 0.54 7.89
C MET A 120 4.29 -0.85 8.22
N SER A 121 5.04 -1.65 8.96
CA SER A 121 4.58 -2.94 9.48
C SER A 121 3.39 -2.80 10.43
N PHE A 122 3.37 -1.77 11.29
CA PHE A 122 2.25 -1.50 12.18
C PHE A 122 1.04 -1.00 11.40
N LEU A 123 1.23 -0.09 10.44
CA LEU A 123 0.18 0.36 9.54
C LEU A 123 -0.47 -0.83 8.82
N LYS A 124 0.34 -1.70 8.22
CA LYS A 124 -0.12 -2.93 7.57
C LYS A 124 -0.88 -3.87 8.52
N PHE A 125 -0.39 -4.07 9.74
CA PHE A 125 -1.05 -4.91 10.74
C PHE A 125 -2.43 -4.36 11.09
N ARG A 126 -2.54 -3.04 11.17
CA ARG A 126 -3.79 -2.34 11.50
C ARG A 126 -4.77 -2.24 10.33
N MET A 127 -4.31 -2.30 9.09
CA MET A 127 -5.20 -2.27 7.92
C MET A 127 -6.09 -3.50 7.90
N SER A 128 -7.40 -3.26 7.84
CA SER A 128 -8.39 -4.29 7.59
C SER A 128 -8.25 -4.86 6.17
N LEU A 129 -8.97 -5.95 5.92
CA LEU A 129 -9.05 -6.52 4.57
C LEU A 129 -9.60 -5.51 3.55
N GLU A 130 -10.63 -4.76 3.94
CA GLU A 130 -11.29 -3.77 3.11
C GLU A 130 -10.35 -2.60 2.79
N ASP A 131 -9.57 -2.16 3.77
CA ASP A 131 -8.56 -1.09 3.56
C ASP A 131 -7.50 -1.53 2.54
N LYS A 132 -7.06 -2.79 2.61
CA LYS A 132 -6.09 -3.34 1.65
C LYS A 132 -6.70 -3.43 0.26
N MET A 133 -7.97 -3.84 0.16
CA MET A 133 -8.69 -3.87 -1.11
C MET A 133 -8.83 -2.48 -1.73
N LYS A 134 -9.25 -1.49 -0.93
CA LYS A 134 -9.35 -0.10 -1.36
C LYS A 134 -8.01 0.41 -1.85
N PHE A 135 -6.93 0.13 -1.12
CA PHE A 135 -5.57 0.49 -1.54
C PHE A 135 -5.18 -0.11 -2.90
N TYR A 136 -5.40 -1.41 -3.11
CA TYR A 136 -5.11 -2.03 -4.41
C TYR A 136 -5.99 -1.48 -5.53
N SER A 137 -7.25 -1.17 -5.25
CA SER A 137 -8.14 -0.53 -6.23
C SER A 137 -7.61 0.84 -6.66
N GLU A 138 -7.12 1.65 -5.73
CA GLU A 138 -6.53 2.97 -6.06
C GLU A 138 -5.27 2.82 -6.91
N ILE A 139 -4.43 1.80 -6.66
CA ILE A 139 -3.25 1.50 -7.48
C ILE A 139 -3.64 1.12 -8.91
N VAL A 140 -4.63 0.24 -9.06
CA VAL A 140 -5.10 -0.20 -10.38
C VAL A 140 -5.68 0.97 -11.17
N ASN A 141 -6.39 1.89 -10.50
CA ASN A 141 -7.06 3.01 -11.15
C ASN A 141 -6.10 4.16 -11.51
N ASN A 142 -5.08 4.42 -10.70
CA ASN A 142 -4.14 5.54 -10.91
C ASN A 142 -2.83 5.11 -11.60
N THR A 143 -2.58 3.81 -11.74
CA THR A 143 -1.43 3.23 -12.47
C THR A 143 -0.08 3.88 -12.11
N PRO A 144 0.31 3.91 -10.82
CA PRO A 144 1.52 4.60 -10.38
C PRO A 144 2.77 3.87 -10.89
N TYR A 145 3.89 4.57 -10.96
CA TYR A 145 5.21 4.01 -11.32
C TYR A 145 6.24 4.36 -10.24
N SER A 146 7.51 4.03 -10.43
CA SER A 146 8.56 4.16 -9.39
C SER A 146 8.80 5.59 -8.85
N ASN A 147 8.24 6.62 -9.50
CA ASN A 147 8.37 8.01 -9.05
C ASN A 147 7.39 8.33 -7.92
N ASP A 148 7.90 8.86 -6.81
CA ASP A 148 7.12 9.24 -5.62
C ASP A 148 5.91 10.12 -5.96
N HIS A 149 6.05 11.07 -6.89
CA HIS A 149 4.94 11.96 -7.28
C HIS A 149 3.76 11.24 -7.94
N SER A 150 4.00 10.12 -8.61
CA SER A 150 2.92 9.32 -9.18
C SER A 150 2.06 8.63 -8.11
N TRP A 151 2.59 8.51 -6.89
CA TRP A 151 1.89 7.95 -5.73
C TRP A 151 1.17 9.00 -4.89
N ASP A 152 1.41 10.29 -5.09
CA ASP A 152 0.82 11.36 -4.25
C ASP A 152 -0.71 11.36 -4.32
N VAL A 153 -1.30 11.06 -5.49
CA VAL A 153 -2.76 10.93 -5.67
C VAL A 153 -3.32 9.79 -4.85
N ILE A 154 -2.67 8.62 -4.91
CA ILE A 154 -3.06 7.44 -4.14
C ILE A 154 -2.92 7.74 -2.65
N CYS A 155 -1.82 8.40 -2.26
CA CYS A 155 -1.58 8.79 -0.88
C CYS A 155 -2.69 9.70 -0.37
N TYR A 156 -3.06 10.73 -1.12
CA TYR A 156 -4.15 11.63 -0.76
C TYR A 156 -5.49 10.91 -0.62
N ASN A 157 -5.84 10.05 -1.58
CA ASN A 157 -7.10 9.29 -1.54
C ASN A 157 -7.14 8.38 -0.31
N MET A 158 -6.03 7.71 0.02
CA MET A 158 -5.93 6.84 1.19
C MET A 158 -5.93 7.62 2.51
N ILE A 159 -5.24 8.76 2.58
CA ILE A 159 -5.29 9.65 3.75
C ILE A 159 -6.73 10.08 4.03
N THR A 160 -7.44 10.49 2.99
CA THR A 160 -8.84 10.93 3.08
C THR A 160 -9.74 9.80 3.57
N TYR A 161 -9.62 8.62 2.95
CA TYR A 161 -10.35 7.41 3.34
C TYR A 161 -10.08 7.00 4.79
N PHE A 162 -8.82 7.03 5.26
CA PHE A 162 -8.49 6.70 6.65
C PHE A 162 -9.02 7.72 7.65
N LYS A 163 -9.03 9.00 7.28
CA LYS A 163 -9.61 10.05 8.11
C LYS A 163 -11.10 9.84 8.31
N GLU A 164 -11.83 9.48 7.26
CA GLU A 164 -13.27 9.20 7.31
C GLU A 164 -13.60 7.96 8.15
N SER A 165 -12.74 6.93 8.11
CA SER A 165 -12.90 5.73 8.93
C SER A 165 -12.44 5.90 10.38
N GLY A 166 -11.93 7.07 10.77
CA GLY A 166 -11.41 7.34 12.12
C GLY A 166 -10.07 6.67 12.41
N PHE A 167 -9.36 6.24 11.36
CA PHE A 167 -8.07 5.57 11.43
C PHE A 167 -6.94 6.62 11.40
N PRO A 168 -6.10 6.71 12.46
CA PRO A 168 -4.95 7.60 12.44
C PRO A 168 -3.94 7.10 11.40
N ASN A 169 -3.74 7.90 10.36
CA ASN A 169 -2.91 7.55 9.22
C ASN A 169 -1.45 7.97 9.42
N SER A 170 -0.52 7.06 9.15
CA SER A 170 0.93 7.31 9.19
C SER A 170 1.55 7.63 7.83
N LEU A 171 0.76 7.68 6.74
CA LEU A 171 1.28 8.03 5.40
C LEU A 171 1.54 9.54 5.31
N TYR A 172 2.78 9.91 4.95
CA TYR A 172 3.21 11.30 4.83
C TYR A 172 3.20 11.82 3.39
N ASP A 173 3.65 11.00 2.44
CA ASP A 173 3.81 11.33 1.02
C ASP A 173 3.66 10.08 0.12
N GLY A 174 3.79 10.24 -1.20
CA GLY A 174 3.75 9.12 -2.14
C GLY A 174 4.81 8.04 -1.90
N ALA A 175 5.99 8.41 -1.39
CA ALA A 175 7.07 7.46 -1.08
C ALA A 175 6.66 6.48 0.03
N ASP A 176 5.92 6.96 1.03
CA ASP A 176 5.35 6.12 2.09
C ASP A 176 4.31 5.13 1.53
N CYS A 177 3.50 5.53 0.54
CA CYS A 177 2.56 4.63 -0.15
C CYS A 177 3.27 3.56 -0.97
N ASN A 178 4.30 3.93 -1.74
CA ASN A 178 5.12 2.96 -2.46
C ASN A 178 5.77 1.97 -1.47
N SER A 179 6.32 2.47 -0.37
CA SER A 179 6.90 1.63 0.69
C SER A 179 5.88 0.66 1.28
N LEU A 180 4.66 1.11 1.58
CA LEU A 180 3.57 0.25 2.04
C LEU A 180 3.24 -0.83 1.02
N PHE A 181 3.15 -0.48 -0.27
CA PHE A 181 2.91 -1.44 -1.34
C PHE A 181 3.98 -2.53 -1.39
N GLN A 182 5.26 -2.16 -1.32
CA GLN A 182 6.36 -3.12 -1.30
C GLN A 182 6.30 -4.07 -0.09
N VAL A 183 5.95 -3.55 1.09
CA VAL A 183 5.77 -4.37 2.30
C VAL A 183 4.60 -5.35 2.14
N LEU A 184 3.50 -4.93 1.50
CA LEU A 184 2.35 -5.78 1.22
C LEU A 184 2.63 -6.87 0.17
N LEU A 185 3.53 -6.62 -0.78
CA LEU A 185 3.96 -7.61 -1.78
C LEU A 185 4.87 -8.68 -1.18
N LYS A 186 5.79 -8.30 -0.27
CA LYS A 186 6.76 -9.22 0.33
C LYS A 186 6.12 -10.38 1.11
N ASP A 187 5.02 -10.13 1.81
CA ASP A 187 4.30 -11.16 2.58
C ASP A 187 3.91 -12.41 1.80
N LYS A 188 3.69 -12.29 0.48
CA LYS A 188 3.37 -13.44 -0.34
C LYS A 188 4.55 -14.40 -0.51
N LYS A 189 5.77 -13.87 -0.54
CA LYS A 189 6.99 -14.68 -0.72
C LYS A 189 7.23 -15.57 0.48
N ASP A 190 6.91 -15.08 1.68
CA ASP A 190 7.13 -15.80 2.93
C ASP A 190 6.07 -16.89 3.14
N VAL A 191 4.79 -16.63 2.85
CA VAL A 191 3.70 -17.63 3.01
C VAL A 191 3.79 -18.79 2.02
N LYS A 192 4.31 -18.57 0.80
CA LYS A 192 4.50 -19.65 -0.18
C LYS A 192 5.64 -20.61 0.16
N SER A 193 6.52 -20.27 1.10
CA SER A 193 7.59 -21.16 1.58
C SER A 193 7.07 -22.22 2.56
N ASP A 194 6.02 -21.90 3.32
CA ASP A 194 5.64 -22.70 4.50
C ASP A 194 4.33 -23.50 4.32
N THR A 195 3.59 -23.29 3.22
CA THR A 195 2.28 -23.93 2.98
C THR A 195 2.41 -25.20 2.13
N GLN A 196 3.20 -26.16 2.61
CA GLN A 196 3.13 -27.54 2.15
C GLN A 196 3.12 -28.45 3.37
N ASN A 197 2.00 -28.49 4.09
CA ASN A 197 1.42 -29.67 4.74
C ASN A 197 0.14 -29.32 5.52
N ASP A 198 -0.77 -30.30 5.51
CA ASP A 198 -1.91 -30.52 6.40
C ASP A 198 -3.30 -30.03 5.95
N THR A 199 -3.95 -30.97 5.26
CA THR A 199 -5.40 -31.18 5.16
C THR A 199 -5.89 -31.90 6.42
N VAL A 200 -7.08 -31.55 6.94
CA VAL A 200 -8.21 -32.42 7.34
C VAL A 200 -9.30 -31.60 8.08
N GLU A 201 -10.54 -31.72 7.54
CA GLU A 201 -11.92 -31.78 8.11
C GLU A 201 -12.16 -31.44 9.60
N GLU A 202 -13.31 -30.96 10.12
CA GLU A 202 -14.69 -30.63 9.72
C GLU A 202 -15.32 -29.88 10.94
N GLU A 203 -16.22 -28.90 10.78
CA GLU A 203 -17.47 -28.80 11.59
C GLU A 203 -18.39 -27.64 11.13
N SER A 204 -19.68 -27.94 11.12
CA SER A 204 -20.71 -27.36 10.25
C SER A 204 -21.63 -26.39 11.01
N SER A 205 -21.09 -25.21 11.33
CA SER A 205 -21.88 -23.96 11.51
C SER A 205 -21.01 -22.71 11.37
N SER A 206 -19.69 -22.88 11.43
CA SER A 206 -18.64 -21.94 11.03
C SER A 206 -18.35 -21.95 9.51
N LEU A 207 -18.87 -22.95 8.79
CA LEU A 207 -18.55 -23.24 7.39
C LEU A 207 -18.86 -22.08 6.43
N THR A 208 -19.92 -21.30 6.67
CA THR A 208 -20.30 -20.17 5.80
C THR A 208 -19.42 -18.95 6.02
N LYS A 209 -19.00 -18.66 7.26
CA LYS A 209 -18.03 -17.60 7.56
C LYS A 209 -16.64 -17.98 7.07
N ASP A 210 -16.19 -19.21 7.31
CA ASP A 210 -14.90 -19.72 6.85
C ASP A 210 -14.80 -19.71 5.32
N THR A 211 -15.86 -20.11 4.61
CA THR A 211 -15.90 -20.04 3.14
C THR A 211 -15.92 -18.59 2.64
N THR A 212 -16.66 -17.70 3.32
CA THR A 212 -16.72 -16.27 2.95
C THR A 212 -15.38 -15.58 3.17
N ASP A 213 -14.70 -15.88 4.27
CA ASP A 213 -13.41 -15.29 4.62
C ASP A 213 -12.29 -15.85 3.73
N LYS A 214 -12.34 -17.14 3.36
CA LYS A 214 -11.48 -17.72 2.32
C LYS A 214 -11.70 -17.06 0.95
N ALA A 215 -12.95 -16.88 0.52
CA ALA A 215 -13.25 -16.22 -0.74
C ALA A 215 -12.73 -14.77 -0.77
N LYS A 216 -12.96 -14.02 0.31
CA LYS A 216 -12.43 -12.67 0.51
C LYS A 216 -10.90 -12.59 0.43
N LEU A 217 -10.20 -13.57 0.98
CA LEU A 217 -8.73 -13.66 0.88
C LEU A 217 -8.27 -13.95 -0.55
N VAL A 218 -8.96 -14.83 -1.28
CA VAL A 218 -8.66 -15.11 -2.70
C VAL A 218 -8.88 -13.86 -3.56
N TYR A 219 -9.96 -13.12 -3.32
CA TYR A 219 -10.18 -11.84 -3.99
C TYR A 219 -9.09 -10.83 -3.67
N LEU A 220 -8.65 -10.75 -2.41
CA LEU A 220 -7.56 -9.84 -2.02
C LEU A 220 -6.26 -10.20 -2.73
N GLU A 221 -5.95 -11.49 -2.83
CA GLU A 221 -4.77 -11.95 -3.55
C GLU A 221 -4.85 -11.59 -5.04
N THR A 222 -6.01 -11.80 -5.66
CA THR A 222 -6.26 -11.41 -7.05
C THR A 222 -6.08 -9.90 -7.25
N ALA A 223 -6.64 -9.09 -6.35
CA ALA A 223 -6.51 -7.63 -6.40
C ALA A 223 -5.05 -7.19 -6.25
N ARG A 224 -4.30 -7.83 -5.34
CA ARG A 224 -2.87 -7.60 -5.15
C ARG A 224 -2.07 -7.94 -6.40
N GLU A 225 -2.30 -9.10 -6.99
CA GLU A 225 -1.62 -9.53 -8.23
C GLU A 225 -1.90 -8.56 -9.37
N LYS A 226 -3.16 -8.15 -9.54
CA LYS A 226 -3.55 -7.17 -10.55
C LYS A 226 -2.85 -5.83 -10.32
N ALA A 227 -2.83 -5.33 -9.08
CA ALA A 227 -2.13 -4.09 -8.74
C ALA A 227 -0.62 -4.18 -9.03
N HIS A 228 0.00 -5.32 -8.74
CA HIS A 228 1.41 -5.56 -9.04
C HIS A 228 1.70 -5.59 -10.55
N LEU A 229 0.86 -6.27 -11.34
CA LEU A 229 1.01 -6.30 -12.79
C LEU A 229 0.84 -4.90 -13.41
N VAL A 230 -0.16 -4.15 -12.94
CA VAL A 230 -0.37 -2.76 -13.38
C VAL A 230 0.84 -1.89 -13.06
N TYR A 231 1.40 -2.01 -11.85
CA TYR A 231 2.61 -1.31 -11.45
C TYR A 231 3.83 -1.67 -12.31
N LEU A 232 4.04 -2.95 -12.61
CA LEU A 232 5.14 -3.38 -13.49
C LEU A 232 4.96 -2.86 -14.92
N GLN A 233 3.72 -2.85 -15.41
CA GLN A 233 3.40 -2.32 -16.74
C GLN A 233 3.64 -0.82 -16.82
N SER A 234 3.17 -0.04 -15.84
CA SER A 234 3.41 1.41 -15.79
C SER A 234 4.90 1.73 -15.65
N GLU A 235 5.64 0.96 -14.86
CA GLU A 235 7.09 1.10 -14.71
C GLU A 235 7.81 0.83 -16.04
N ASN A 236 7.46 -0.25 -16.75
CA ASN A 236 8.02 -0.55 -18.06
C ASN A 236 7.69 0.54 -19.09
N SER A 237 6.42 0.96 -19.18
CA SER A 237 6.01 2.05 -20.08
C SER A 237 6.76 3.35 -19.79
N TYR A 238 6.97 3.68 -18.51
CA TYR A 238 7.75 4.85 -18.12
C TYR A 238 9.21 4.76 -18.60
N TRP A 239 9.88 3.63 -18.39
CA TRP A 239 11.29 3.46 -18.80
C TRP A 239 11.46 3.43 -20.32
N VAL A 240 10.57 2.77 -21.06
CA VAL A 240 10.56 2.78 -22.53
C VAL A 240 10.38 4.20 -23.07
N ASN A 241 9.48 4.99 -22.47
CA ASN A 241 9.26 6.37 -22.89
C ASN A 241 10.44 7.29 -22.52
N LYS A 242 11.11 7.03 -21.39
CA LYS A 242 12.22 7.86 -20.89
C LYS A 242 13.56 7.55 -21.58
N TYR A 243 13.80 6.29 -21.93
CA TYR A 243 15.00 5.80 -22.60
C TYR A 243 14.63 4.87 -23.76
N PRO A 244 14.03 5.40 -24.84
CA PRO A 244 13.59 4.58 -25.96
C PRO A 244 14.74 3.81 -26.63
N GLU A 245 15.98 4.30 -26.52
CA GLU A 245 17.18 3.64 -27.03
C GLU A 245 17.56 2.34 -26.30
N LEU A 246 17.01 2.10 -25.11
CA LEU A 246 17.22 0.88 -24.32
C LEU A 246 16.06 -0.11 -24.45
N ALA A 247 15.00 0.23 -25.19
CA ALA A 247 13.86 -0.64 -25.38
C ALA A 247 14.21 -1.80 -26.34
N PRO A 248 13.85 -3.06 -25.99
CA PRO A 248 14.14 -4.24 -26.81
C PRO A 248 13.32 -4.31 -28.10
#